data_AF-K4LU93-F1
#
_entry.id   AF-K4LU93-F1
#
_cell.length_a   1.000
_cell.length_b   1.000
_cell.length_c   1.000
_cell.angle_alpha   90.00
_cell.angle_beta   90.00
_cell.angle_gamma   90.00
#
_symmetry.space_group_name_H-M   'P 1'
#
loop_
_entity.id
_entity.type
_entity.pdbx_description
1 polymer ?
#
loop_
_entity_poly.entity_id
_entity_poly.type
_entity_poly.pdbx_seq_one_letter_code
_entity_poly.pdbx_strand_id
1 'polypeptide(L)'
;MPCFREYLQQHFQIDPRLYELAIQAEQEAGREFEHVAGITKFNQMRVLEAYREAGISEYHLRDGTGYGYGDPGREGLDEVYALTFRAEAALVRAQIMSGTHAISLALTSILRPGDELLSATGRPYDTLAKIIGIDRETQRSLRGQGIVYKEAPLTEEGLPNYQKIQELLTDKTKLVLIQRSRGYSWRPALSVGEIGALIRFIKGIRENIICFVDNCYGEFVEEREPT
;
A
#
# COMPACT_ATOMS: atom_id res chain seq x y z
N MET A 1 5.81 -12.58 36.97
CA MET A 1 7.30 -12.56 36.93
C MET A 1 7.82 -11.38 37.75
N PRO A 2 7.98 -11.52 39.08
CA PRO A 2 8.48 -10.43 39.94
C PRO A 2 9.82 -9.87 39.46
N CYS A 3 10.70 -10.75 38.97
CA CYS A 3 12.01 -10.41 38.42
C CYS A 3 11.97 -9.44 37.22
N PHE A 4 10.96 -9.52 36.35
CA PHE A 4 10.90 -8.63 35.17
C PHE A 4 10.45 -7.21 35.54
N ARG A 5 9.45 -7.08 36.41
CA ARG A 5 8.99 -5.78 36.92
C ARG A 5 10.12 -5.05 37.66
N GLU A 6 10.82 -5.76 38.55
CA GLU A 6 11.96 -5.21 39.29
C GLU A 6 13.11 -4.80 38.35
N TYR A 7 13.39 -5.61 37.33
CA TYR A 7 14.38 -5.29 36.31
C TYR A 7 14.04 -3.99 35.55
N LEU A 8 12.79 -3.84 35.12
CA LEU A 8 12.31 -2.62 34.45
C LEU A 8 12.44 -1.38 35.33
N GLN A 9 12.16 -1.52 36.63
CA GLN A 9 12.31 -0.43 37.59
C GLN A 9 13.77 -0.03 37.80
N GLN A 10 14.65 -1.02 38.00
CA GLN A 10 16.05 -0.78 38.31
C GLN A 10 16.82 -0.20 37.12
N HIS A 11 16.56 -0.70 35.90
CA HIS A 11 17.35 -0.35 34.73
C HIS A 11 16.72 0.74 33.85
N PHE A 12 15.39 0.89 33.89
CA PHE A 12 14.67 1.84 33.03
C PHE A 12 13.80 2.84 33.83
N GLN A 13 13.78 2.75 35.16
CA GLN A 13 13.03 3.65 36.04
C GLN A 13 11.53 3.72 35.71
N ILE A 14 10.96 2.61 35.20
CA ILE A 14 9.53 2.54 34.86
C ILE A 14 8.71 2.55 36.15
N ASP A 15 7.78 3.51 36.27
CA ASP A 15 6.85 3.60 37.40
C ASP A 15 6.02 2.30 37.48
N PRO A 16 5.92 1.64 38.66
CA PRO A 16 5.10 0.44 38.82
C PRO A 16 3.66 0.59 38.33
N ARG A 17 3.07 1.79 38.41
CA ARG A 17 1.71 2.05 37.89
C ARG A 17 1.63 1.91 36.38
N LEU A 18 2.69 2.28 35.64
CA LEU A 18 2.76 2.10 34.19
C LEU A 18 2.86 0.62 33.82
N TYR A 19 3.59 -0.16 34.62
CA TYR A 19 3.67 -1.61 34.43
C TYR A 19 2.30 -2.29 34.60
N GLU A 20 1.57 -1.95 35.67
CA GLU A 20 0.22 -2.49 35.88
C GLU A 20 -0.76 -2.04 34.78
N LEU A 21 -0.68 -0.78 34.34
CA LEU A 21 -1.48 -0.27 33.23
C LEU A 21 -1.19 -1.00 31.92
N ALA A 22 0.08 -1.33 31.65
CA ALA A 22 0.46 -2.10 30.46
C ALA A 22 -0.13 -3.52 30.48
N ILE A 23 -0.12 -4.20 31.64
CA ILE A 23 -0.75 -5.51 31.80
C ILE A 23 -2.26 -5.42 31.54
N GLN A 24 -2.92 -4.41 32.11
CA GLN A 24 -4.35 -4.21 31.90
C GLN A 24 -4.66 -3.96 30.41
N ALA A 25 -3.91 -3.07 29.76
CA ALA A 25 -4.08 -2.79 28.33
C ALA A 25 -3.85 -4.04 27.46
N GLU A 26 -2.88 -4.88 27.81
CA GLU A 26 -2.61 -6.16 27.12
C GLU A 26 -3.81 -7.12 27.25
N GLN A 27 -4.41 -7.21 28.44
CA GLN A 27 -5.60 -8.04 28.67
C GLN A 27 -6.82 -7.51 27.89
N GLU A 28 -7.04 -6.21 27.88
CA GLU A 28 -8.11 -5.57 27.11
C GLU A 28 -7.94 -5.78 25.60
N ALA A 29 -6.71 -5.77 25.10
CA ALA A 29 -6.37 -6.02 23.69
C ALA A 29 -6.37 -7.51 23.28
N GLY A 30 -6.59 -8.45 24.22
CA GLY A 30 -6.43 -9.88 23.97
C GLY A 30 -7.22 -10.42 22.78
N ARG A 31 -8.47 -9.95 22.59
CA ARG A 31 -9.30 -10.35 21.43
C ARG A 31 -8.71 -9.87 20.10
N GLU A 32 -8.13 -8.68 20.07
CA GLU A 32 -7.50 -8.14 18.86
C GLU A 32 -6.22 -8.92 18.52
N PHE A 33 -5.44 -9.33 19.53
CA PHE A 33 -4.28 -10.20 19.30
C PHE A 33 -4.67 -11.56 18.74
N GLU A 34 -5.74 -12.17 19.25
CA GLU A 34 -6.27 -13.42 18.69
C GLU A 34 -6.73 -13.25 17.24
N HIS A 35 -7.40 -12.15 16.93
CA HIS A 35 -7.82 -11.81 15.57
C HIS A 35 -6.62 -11.64 14.62
N VAL A 36 -5.63 -10.83 15.01
CA VAL A 36 -4.38 -10.61 14.25
C VAL A 36 -3.62 -11.93 14.06
N ALA A 37 -3.59 -12.80 15.07
CA ALA A 37 -2.97 -14.12 14.97
C ALA A 37 -3.67 -15.01 13.93
N GLY A 38 -5.00 -14.90 13.80
CA GLY A 38 -5.78 -15.56 12.75
C GLY A 38 -5.36 -15.10 11.35
N ILE A 39 -5.35 -13.77 11.13
CA ILE A 39 -4.92 -13.17 9.85
C ILE A 39 -3.48 -13.56 9.51
N THR A 40 -2.58 -13.51 10.50
CA THR A 40 -1.18 -13.91 10.33
C THR A 40 -1.05 -15.34 9.87
N LYS A 41 -1.79 -16.28 10.48
CA LYS A 41 -1.79 -17.69 10.07
C LYS A 41 -2.27 -17.86 8.63
N PHE A 42 -3.35 -17.19 8.26
CA PHE A 42 -3.87 -17.24 6.89
C PHE A 42 -2.85 -16.72 5.88
N ASN A 43 -2.28 -15.54 6.13
CA ASN A 43 -1.31 -14.91 5.25
C ASN A 43 0.01 -15.70 5.17
N GLN A 44 0.44 -16.34 6.26
CA GLN A 44 1.58 -17.26 6.26
C GLN A 44 1.37 -18.44 5.31
N MET A 45 0.16 -19.03 5.31
CA MET A 45 -0.17 -20.13 4.41
C MET A 45 -0.26 -19.67 2.95
N ARG A 46 -0.82 -18.47 2.70
CA ARG A 46 -0.88 -17.85 1.36
C ARG A 46 0.52 -17.65 0.76
N VAL A 47 1.46 -17.13 1.55
CA VAL A 47 2.86 -16.96 1.11
C VAL A 47 3.53 -18.32 0.88
N LEU A 48 3.33 -19.29 1.79
CA LEU A 48 3.89 -20.63 1.64
C LEU A 48 3.39 -21.33 0.37
N GLU A 49 2.10 -21.19 0.05
CA GLU A 49 1.51 -21.71 -1.17
C GLU A 49 2.16 -21.09 -2.41
N ALA A 50 2.30 -19.77 -2.47
CA ALA A 50 2.95 -19.06 -3.57
C ALA A 50 4.40 -19.52 -3.80
N TYR A 51 5.18 -19.73 -2.74
CA TYR A 51 6.55 -20.27 -2.85
C TYR A 51 6.58 -21.69 -3.43
N ARG A 52 5.61 -22.53 -3.07
CA ARG A 52 5.51 -23.90 -3.57
C ARG A 52 5.08 -23.93 -5.02
N GLU A 53 4.12 -23.10 -5.41
CA GLU A 53 3.61 -23.02 -6.77
C GLU A 53 4.66 -22.44 -7.73
N ALA A 54 5.39 -21.40 -7.34
CA ALA A 54 6.52 -20.86 -8.09
C ALA A 54 7.77 -21.78 -8.11
N GLY A 55 7.72 -22.95 -7.45
CA GLY A 55 8.81 -23.92 -7.48
C GLY A 55 10.13 -23.44 -6.85
N ILE A 56 10.05 -22.52 -5.88
CA ILE A 56 11.25 -21.93 -5.26
C ILE A 56 12.08 -23.00 -4.57
N SER A 57 13.40 -22.92 -4.79
CA SER A 57 14.40 -23.85 -4.30
C SER A 57 15.74 -23.15 -4.13
N GLU A 58 16.75 -23.86 -3.60
CA GLU A 58 18.12 -23.35 -3.46
C GLU A 58 18.68 -22.78 -4.78
N TYR A 59 18.25 -23.31 -5.94
CA TYR A 59 18.64 -22.80 -7.26
C TYR A 59 18.33 -21.30 -7.45
N HIS A 60 17.26 -20.82 -6.83
CA HIS A 60 16.80 -19.42 -6.90
C HIS A 60 17.60 -18.49 -5.97
N LEU A 61 18.44 -19.04 -5.09
CA LEU A 61 19.26 -18.28 -4.14
C LEU A 61 20.67 -17.98 -4.68
N ARG A 62 20.88 -18.15 -5.98
CA ARG A 62 22.17 -17.89 -6.64
C ARG A 62 22.37 -16.41 -6.89
N ASP A 63 23.61 -15.96 -6.78
CA ASP A 63 23.98 -14.58 -7.09
C ASP A 63 23.89 -14.29 -8.60
N GLY A 64 23.39 -13.10 -8.93
CA GLY A 64 23.43 -12.52 -10.26
C GLY A 64 24.50 -11.42 -10.37
N THR A 65 25.24 -11.37 -11.48
CA THR A 65 26.19 -10.28 -11.77
C THR A 65 26.02 -9.77 -13.20
N GLY A 66 26.63 -8.62 -13.52
CA GLY A 66 26.57 -8.03 -14.85
C GLY A 66 25.16 -7.61 -15.25
N TYR A 67 24.71 -8.02 -16.44
CA TYR A 67 23.40 -7.65 -16.98
C TYR A 67 22.22 -8.36 -16.30
N GLY A 68 22.45 -9.52 -15.66
CA GLY A 68 21.39 -10.29 -15.02
C GLY A 68 20.34 -10.86 -15.99
N TYR A 69 20.74 -11.35 -17.16
CA TYR A 69 19.83 -12.06 -18.07
C TYR A 69 19.54 -13.47 -17.56
N GLY A 70 18.27 -13.89 -17.62
CA GLY A 70 17.81 -15.20 -17.15
C GLY A 70 18.15 -15.44 -15.68
N ASP A 71 17.86 -14.45 -14.83
CA ASP A 71 18.11 -14.52 -13.39
C ASP A 71 16.93 -15.25 -12.72
N PRO A 72 17.11 -16.51 -12.29
CA PRO A 72 16.01 -17.31 -11.76
C PRO A 72 15.53 -16.79 -10.41
N GLY A 73 16.41 -16.21 -9.58
CA GLY A 73 16.01 -15.67 -8.28
C GLY A 73 15.10 -14.45 -8.44
N ARG A 74 15.45 -13.56 -9.37
CA ARG A 74 14.64 -12.39 -9.71
C ARG A 74 13.29 -12.78 -10.30
N GLU A 75 13.28 -13.67 -11.28
CA GLU A 75 12.06 -14.08 -11.98
C GLU A 75 11.14 -14.88 -11.06
N GLY A 76 11.69 -15.79 -10.25
CA GLY A 76 10.92 -16.52 -9.24
C GLY A 76 10.34 -15.62 -8.16
N LEU A 77 11.05 -14.57 -7.73
CA LEU A 77 10.53 -13.61 -6.75
C LEU A 77 9.33 -12.80 -7.29
N ASP A 78 9.37 -12.40 -8.57
CA ASP A 78 8.22 -11.77 -9.22
C ASP A 78 7.01 -12.70 -9.25
N GLU A 79 7.22 -13.95 -9.62
CA GLU A 79 6.15 -14.96 -9.65
C GLU A 79 5.55 -15.18 -8.25
N VAL A 80 6.38 -15.31 -7.21
CA VAL A 80 5.92 -15.42 -5.82
C VAL A 80 5.06 -14.23 -5.41
N TYR A 81 5.46 -13.00 -5.74
CA TYR A 81 4.67 -11.81 -5.41
C TYR A 81 3.36 -11.77 -6.21
N ALA A 82 3.39 -12.09 -7.51
CA ALA A 82 2.21 -12.16 -8.35
C ALA A 82 1.18 -13.15 -7.79
N LEU A 83 1.62 -14.35 -7.41
CA LEU A 83 0.77 -15.38 -6.79
C LEU A 83 0.26 -14.94 -5.41
N THR A 84 1.14 -14.41 -4.55
CA THR A 84 0.80 -13.98 -3.18
C THR A 84 -0.28 -12.89 -3.19
N PHE A 85 -0.14 -11.92 -4.09
CA PHE A 85 -1.08 -10.81 -4.27
C PHE A 85 -2.18 -11.13 -5.28
N ARG A 86 -2.22 -12.33 -5.88
CA ARG A 86 -3.20 -12.72 -6.91
C ARG A 86 -3.29 -11.73 -8.08
N ALA A 87 -2.15 -11.19 -8.48
CA ALA A 87 -2.00 -10.32 -9.63
C ALA A 87 -1.48 -11.11 -10.84
N GLU A 88 -1.72 -10.59 -12.05
CA GLU A 88 -1.21 -11.21 -13.29
C GLU A 88 0.32 -11.16 -13.39
N ALA A 89 0.95 -10.15 -12.79
CA ALA A 89 2.39 -9.96 -12.76
C ALA A 89 2.82 -9.13 -11.55
N ALA A 90 4.10 -9.22 -11.19
CA ALA A 90 4.73 -8.35 -10.21
C ALA A 90 6.10 -7.86 -10.71
N LEU A 91 6.59 -6.78 -10.09
CA LEU A 91 7.92 -6.23 -10.34
C LEU A 91 8.60 -5.91 -9.01
N VAL A 92 9.45 -6.83 -8.54
CA VAL A 92 10.13 -6.74 -7.25
C VAL A 92 11.62 -6.61 -7.46
N ARG A 93 12.18 -5.43 -7.16
CA ARG A 93 13.55 -5.08 -7.57
C ARG A 93 14.29 -4.33 -6.47
N ALA A 94 15.55 -4.72 -6.23
CA ALA A 94 16.44 -3.95 -5.35
C ALA A 94 16.75 -2.54 -5.91
N GLN A 95 16.60 -2.35 -7.24
CA GLN A 95 16.75 -1.06 -7.90
C GLN A 95 15.63 -0.07 -7.52
N ILE A 96 14.48 -0.55 -7.03
CA ILE A 96 13.40 0.30 -6.52
C ILE A 96 13.75 0.73 -5.09
N MET A 97 14.47 1.84 -5.00
CA MET A 97 15.06 2.35 -3.74
C MET A 97 14.06 2.74 -2.62
N SER A 98 12.77 2.92 -2.92
CA SER A 98 11.76 3.30 -1.91
C SER A 98 10.33 3.08 -2.41
N GLY A 99 9.34 3.07 -1.51
CA GLY A 99 7.92 3.03 -1.90
C GLY A 99 7.49 4.20 -2.77
N THR A 100 7.99 5.42 -2.48
CA THR A 100 7.72 6.59 -3.36
C THR A 100 8.33 6.41 -4.75
N HIS A 101 9.50 5.76 -4.85
CA HIS A 101 10.09 5.42 -6.15
C HIS A 101 9.23 4.39 -6.91
N ALA A 102 8.71 3.36 -6.22
CA ALA A 102 7.82 2.37 -6.82
C ALA A 102 6.54 3.01 -7.40
N ILE A 103 5.88 3.85 -6.60
CA ILE A 103 4.65 4.55 -7.00
C ILE A 103 4.95 5.53 -8.15
N SER A 104 6.03 6.31 -8.03
CA SER A 104 6.42 7.23 -9.09
C SER A 104 6.71 6.50 -10.40
N LEU A 105 7.40 5.36 -10.36
CA LEU A 105 7.70 4.54 -11.53
C LEU A 105 6.42 4.06 -12.21
N ALA A 106 5.45 3.56 -11.43
CA ALA A 106 4.16 3.12 -11.97
C ALA A 106 3.40 4.29 -12.63
N LEU A 107 3.27 5.42 -11.94
CA LEU A 107 2.54 6.58 -12.45
C LEU A 107 3.17 7.14 -13.73
N THR A 108 4.49 7.32 -13.77
CA THR A 108 5.18 7.86 -14.95
C THR A 108 5.21 6.88 -16.14
N SER A 109 5.13 5.58 -15.89
CA SER A 109 5.09 4.56 -16.95
C SER A 109 3.71 4.44 -17.61
N ILE A 110 2.65 4.78 -16.87
CA ILE A 110 1.26 4.64 -17.32
C ILE A 110 0.75 5.93 -17.96
N LEU A 111 1.02 7.09 -17.33
CA LEU A 111 0.44 8.38 -17.70
C LEU A 111 1.23 9.06 -18.83
N ARG A 112 0.51 9.70 -19.76
CA ARG A 112 1.06 10.45 -20.90
C ARG A 112 0.55 11.89 -20.92
N PRO A 113 1.27 12.84 -21.57
CA PRO A 113 0.81 14.22 -21.66
C PRO A 113 -0.63 14.31 -22.19
N GLY A 114 -1.50 15.02 -21.46
CA GLY A 114 -2.94 15.14 -21.74
C GLY A 114 -3.83 14.16 -20.99
N ASP A 115 -3.28 13.09 -20.38
CA ASP A 115 -4.03 12.20 -19.49
C ASP A 115 -4.38 12.91 -18.18
N GLU A 116 -5.50 12.52 -17.56
CA GLU A 116 -5.83 12.97 -16.21
C GLU A 116 -5.57 11.90 -15.15
N LEU A 117 -4.91 12.32 -14.07
CA LEU A 117 -4.72 11.61 -12.81
C LEU A 117 -5.71 12.17 -11.78
N LEU A 118 -6.60 11.33 -11.26
CA LEU A 118 -7.52 11.69 -10.19
C LEU A 118 -7.12 11.01 -8.88
N SER A 119 -6.82 11.78 -7.83
CA SER A 119 -6.75 11.23 -6.47
C SER A 119 -8.16 11.11 -5.88
N ALA A 120 -8.61 9.89 -5.59
CA ALA A 120 -9.95 9.60 -5.07
C ALA A 120 -10.05 9.68 -3.54
N THR A 121 -8.91 9.74 -2.85
CA THR A 121 -8.82 9.69 -1.38
C THR A 121 -8.27 10.98 -0.81
N GLY A 122 -8.65 12.13 -1.39
CA GLY A 122 -8.10 13.43 -1.03
C GLY A 122 -6.65 13.60 -1.46
N ARG A 123 -5.97 14.54 -0.82
CA ARG A 123 -4.59 14.88 -1.14
C ARG A 123 -3.61 13.74 -0.83
N PRO A 124 -2.76 13.33 -1.79
CA PRO A 124 -1.67 12.39 -1.54
C PRO A 124 -0.67 12.91 -0.52
N TYR A 125 0.03 12.00 0.14
CA TYR A 125 1.10 12.33 1.10
C TYR A 125 2.23 13.17 0.47
N ASP A 126 2.94 13.92 1.30
CA ASP A 126 3.81 15.04 0.88
C ASP A 126 4.86 14.70 -0.19
N THR A 127 5.49 13.53 -0.12
CA THR A 127 6.52 13.18 -1.13
C THR A 127 5.88 12.87 -2.48
N LEU A 128 4.71 12.22 -2.50
CA LEU A 128 3.97 11.99 -3.75
C LEU A 128 3.38 13.29 -4.31
N ALA A 129 2.90 14.19 -3.46
CA ALA A 129 2.45 15.52 -3.87
C ALA A 129 3.54 16.30 -4.61
N LYS A 130 4.82 16.17 -4.20
CA LYS A 130 5.98 16.76 -4.89
C LYS A 130 6.25 16.12 -6.25
N ILE A 131 6.12 14.80 -6.37
CA ILE A 131 6.28 14.08 -7.65
C ILE A 131 5.18 14.50 -8.64
N ILE A 132 3.94 14.61 -8.16
CA ILE A 132 2.81 15.08 -8.97
C ILE A 132 3.02 16.56 -9.37
N GLY A 133 3.58 17.37 -8.48
CA GLY A 133 3.76 18.81 -8.69
C GLY A 133 2.56 19.62 -8.22
N ILE A 134 1.89 19.20 -7.12
CA ILE A 134 0.65 19.83 -6.64
C ILE A 134 0.91 21.28 -6.19
N ASP A 135 1.88 21.49 -5.28
CA ASP A 135 2.19 22.83 -4.74
C ASP A 135 3.13 23.63 -5.64
N ARG A 136 4.10 22.93 -6.24
CA ARG A 136 5.11 23.54 -7.11
C ARG A 136 5.32 22.66 -8.32
N GLU A 137 4.84 23.15 -9.45
CA GLU A 137 5.08 22.54 -10.74
C GLU A 137 6.54 22.71 -11.16
N THR A 138 7.14 21.63 -11.64
CA THR A 138 8.49 21.64 -12.23
C THR A 138 8.47 20.86 -13.53
N GLN A 139 9.42 21.11 -14.43
CA GLN A 139 9.56 20.37 -15.70
C GLN A 139 9.69 18.85 -15.52
N ARG A 140 10.05 18.37 -14.32
CA ARG A 140 10.17 16.95 -13.98
C ARG A 140 8.96 16.38 -13.24
N SER A 141 8.08 17.22 -12.72
CA SER A 141 6.83 16.76 -12.07
C SER A 141 5.83 16.24 -13.10
N LEU A 142 4.89 15.39 -12.69
CA LEU A 142 3.85 14.88 -13.61
C LEU A 142 3.08 16.02 -14.27
N ARG A 143 2.67 17.04 -13.49
CA ARG A 143 1.99 18.22 -14.02
C ARG A 143 2.82 18.99 -15.04
N GLY A 144 4.10 19.22 -14.75
CA GLY A 144 5.00 19.89 -15.70
C GLY A 144 5.34 19.06 -16.95
N GLN A 145 5.09 17.74 -16.92
CA GLN A 145 5.15 16.86 -18.09
C GLN A 145 3.81 16.82 -18.86
N GLY A 146 2.82 17.63 -18.48
CA GLY A 146 1.52 17.75 -19.17
C GLY A 146 0.44 16.80 -18.65
N ILE A 147 0.62 16.15 -17.49
CA ILE A 147 -0.44 15.38 -16.83
C ILE A 147 -1.40 16.34 -16.12
N VAL A 148 -2.71 16.16 -16.32
CA VAL A 148 -3.72 16.93 -15.60
C VAL A 148 -3.99 16.25 -14.26
N TYR A 149 -3.77 16.94 -13.14
CA TYR A 149 -4.06 16.41 -11.81
C TYR A 149 -5.42 16.93 -11.30
N LYS A 150 -6.22 16.03 -10.74
CA LYS A 150 -7.47 16.31 -10.03
C LYS A 150 -7.48 15.61 -8.67
N GLU A 151 -8.26 16.14 -7.76
CA GLU A 151 -8.38 15.63 -6.40
C GLU A 151 -9.83 15.71 -5.92
N ALA A 152 -10.37 14.57 -5.50
CA ALA A 152 -11.65 14.53 -4.81
C ALA A 152 -11.41 14.68 -3.31
N PRO A 153 -11.92 15.74 -2.65
CA PRO A 153 -11.85 15.85 -1.20
C PRO A 153 -12.59 14.69 -0.54
N LEU A 154 -12.13 14.28 0.63
CA LEU A 154 -12.83 13.34 1.48
C LEU A 154 -14.09 13.99 2.08
N THR A 155 -15.00 13.16 2.59
CA THR A 155 -16.14 13.63 3.40
C THR A 155 -15.66 14.15 4.77
N GLU A 156 -16.56 14.75 5.55
CA GLU A 156 -16.25 15.23 6.91
C GLU A 156 -15.80 14.07 7.84
N GLU A 157 -16.26 12.85 7.56
CA GLU A 157 -15.87 11.62 8.26
C GLU A 157 -14.53 11.05 7.78
N GLY A 158 -13.90 11.68 6.79
CA GLY A 158 -12.63 11.24 6.22
C GLY A 158 -12.75 10.05 5.24
N LEU A 159 -13.93 9.82 4.68
CA LEU A 159 -14.22 8.75 3.72
C LEU A 159 -14.21 9.25 2.26
N PRO A 160 -14.06 8.36 1.26
CA PRO A 160 -14.12 8.76 -0.15
C PRO A 160 -15.46 9.43 -0.51
N ASN A 161 -15.40 10.59 -1.17
CA ASN A 161 -16.60 11.31 -1.62
C ASN A 161 -17.03 10.83 -3.01
N TYR A 162 -17.93 9.86 -3.05
CA TYR A 162 -18.40 9.20 -4.28
C TYR A 162 -19.00 10.19 -5.29
N GLN A 163 -19.81 11.14 -4.82
CA GLN A 163 -20.39 12.17 -5.68
C GLN A 163 -19.28 13.01 -6.33
N LYS A 164 -18.31 13.46 -5.52
CA LYS A 164 -17.25 14.31 -6.04
C LYS A 164 -16.30 13.58 -7.00
N ILE A 165 -16.05 12.30 -6.74
CA ILE A 165 -15.31 11.43 -7.65
C ILE A 165 -16.04 11.34 -9.00
N GLN A 166 -17.34 11.06 -9.00
CA GLN A 166 -18.14 10.99 -10.22
C GLN A 166 -18.13 12.29 -11.03
N GLU A 167 -18.24 13.45 -10.35
CA GLU A 167 -18.19 14.76 -11.00
C GLU A 167 -16.83 15.08 -11.65
N LEU A 168 -15.74 14.59 -11.05
CA LEU A 168 -14.37 14.90 -11.51
C LEU A 168 -13.88 13.94 -12.61
N LEU A 169 -14.45 12.74 -12.68
CA LEU A 169 -14.17 11.77 -13.72
C LEU A 169 -14.59 12.32 -15.08
N THR A 170 -13.67 12.23 -16.04
CA THR A 170 -13.94 12.54 -17.44
C THR A 170 -13.48 11.40 -18.33
N ASP A 171 -13.79 11.51 -19.61
CA ASP A 171 -13.30 10.68 -20.71
C ASP A 171 -11.77 10.72 -20.86
N LYS A 172 -11.09 11.77 -20.34
CA LYS A 172 -9.63 11.86 -20.31
C LYS A 172 -8.98 11.25 -19.07
N THR A 173 -9.75 10.86 -18.04
CA THR A 173 -9.15 10.29 -16.83
C THR A 173 -8.50 8.95 -17.14
N LYS A 174 -7.19 8.84 -17.05
CA LYS A 174 -6.50 7.59 -17.35
C LYS A 174 -6.38 6.70 -16.11
N LEU A 175 -6.13 7.32 -14.97
CA LEU A 175 -5.81 6.64 -13.73
C LEU A 175 -6.47 7.34 -12.54
N VAL A 176 -7.04 6.52 -11.65
CA VAL A 176 -7.50 6.93 -10.32
C VAL A 176 -6.54 6.37 -9.27
N LEU A 177 -5.96 7.27 -8.48
CA LEU A 177 -5.08 6.96 -7.36
C LEU A 177 -5.93 6.82 -6.08
N ILE A 178 -5.73 5.71 -5.36
CA ILE A 178 -6.38 5.42 -4.08
C ILE A 178 -5.28 5.18 -3.06
N GLN A 179 -5.22 6.01 -2.01
CA GLN A 179 -4.26 5.86 -0.91
C GLN A 179 -4.90 5.11 0.25
N ARG A 180 -4.43 3.89 0.52
CA ARG A 180 -4.95 3.05 1.62
C ARG A 180 -4.64 3.64 2.98
N SER A 181 -3.36 3.88 3.25
CA SER A 181 -2.91 4.46 4.52
C SER A 181 -3.31 5.93 4.66
N ARG A 182 -3.59 6.37 5.89
CA ARG A 182 -4.01 7.73 6.22
C ARG A 182 -2.88 8.77 6.14
N GLY A 183 -1.62 8.35 6.05
CA GLY A 183 -0.47 9.27 6.15
C GLY A 183 -0.54 10.09 7.46
N TYR A 184 -0.31 11.39 7.38
CA TYR A 184 -0.41 12.31 8.52
C TYR A 184 -1.80 12.92 8.71
N SER A 185 -2.84 12.35 8.10
CA SER A 185 -4.21 12.86 8.22
C SER A 185 -5.00 12.16 9.34
N TRP A 186 -5.86 12.92 10.02
CA TRP A 186 -6.73 12.42 11.10
C TRP A 186 -8.01 11.80 10.54
N ARG A 187 -7.86 10.65 9.89
CA ARG A 187 -8.97 9.85 9.30
C ARG A 187 -8.68 8.35 9.45
N PRO A 188 -9.68 7.46 9.31
CA PRO A 188 -9.41 6.03 9.19
C PRO A 188 -8.59 5.70 7.93
N ALA A 189 -7.75 4.67 8.02
CA ALA A 189 -7.20 4.01 6.83
C ALA A 189 -8.33 3.20 6.16
N LEU A 190 -8.26 3.03 4.84
CA LEU A 190 -9.27 2.28 4.12
C LEU A 190 -9.01 0.78 4.24
N SER A 191 -10.05 0.02 4.54
CA SER A 191 -10.05 -1.44 4.44
C SER A 191 -10.03 -1.89 2.97
N VAL A 192 -9.59 -3.13 2.73
CA VAL A 192 -9.64 -3.74 1.39
C VAL A 192 -11.09 -3.83 0.87
N GLY A 193 -12.05 -4.04 1.78
CA GLY A 193 -13.48 -4.01 1.46
C GLY A 193 -13.96 -2.66 0.92
N GLU A 194 -13.58 -1.57 1.58
CA GLU A 194 -13.92 -0.20 1.16
C GLU A 194 -13.23 0.18 -0.16
N ILE A 195 -11.95 -0.19 -0.31
CA ILE A 195 -11.21 -0.01 -1.58
C ILE A 195 -11.93 -0.75 -2.71
N GLY A 196 -12.33 -2.01 -2.48
CA GLY A 196 -13.06 -2.78 -3.47
C GLY A 196 -14.41 -2.18 -3.85
N ALA A 197 -15.16 -1.62 -2.87
CA ALA A 197 -16.40 -0.91 -3.14
C ALA A 197 -16.18 0.34 -3.98
N LEU A 198 -15.15 1.11 -3.66
CA LEU A 198 -14.76 2.31 -4.41
C LEU A 198 -14.35 1.97 -5.85
N ILE A 199 -13.53 0.93 -6.04
CA ILE A 199 -13.12 0.47 -7.38
C ILE A 199 -14.33 0.02 -8.20
N ARG A 200 -15.26 -0.76 -7.62
CA ARG A 200 -16.49 -1.18 -8.30
C ARG A 200 -17.34 0.02 -8.75
N PHE A 201 -17.46 1.04 -7.91
CA PHE A 201 -18.15 2.27 -8.26
C PHE A 201 -17.49 3.00 -9.44
N ILE A 202 -16.17 3.23 -9.38
CA ILE A 202 -15.42 3.90 -10.45
C ILE A 202 -15.55 3.12 -11.77
N LYS A 203 -15.36 1.80 -11.71
CA LYS A 203 -15.46 0.91 -12.88
C LYS A 203 -16.87 0.82 -13.44
N GLY A 204 -17.91 0.96 -12.60
CA GLY A 204 -19.30 1.06 -13.03
C GLY A 204 -19.61 2.34 -13.82
N ILE A 205 -18.84 3.42 -13.59
CA ILE A 205 -18.92 4.64 -14.41
C ILE A 205 -18.13 4.47 -15.71
N ARG A 206 -16.90 3.94 -15.62
CA ARG A 206 -16.10 3.59 -16.79
C ARG A 206 -15.11 2.47 -16.49
N GLU A 207 -15.32 1.36 -17.18
CA GLU A 207 -14.57 0.10 -16.97
C GLU A 207 -13.07 0.23 -17.27
N ASN A 208 -12.68 1.02 -18.26
CA ASN A 208 -11.30 1.10 -18.74
C ASN A 208 -10.37 2.01 -17.89
N ILE A 209 -10.86 2.60 -16.79
CA ILE A 209 -10.03 3.41 -15.88
C ILE A 209 -9.06 2.51 -15.11
N ILE A 210 -7.78 2.89 -15.03
CA ILE A 210 -6.84 2.19 -14.15
C ILE A 210 -7.08 2.65 -12.71
N CYS A 211 -7.39 1.72 -11.81
CA CYS A 211 -7.46 2.00 -10.38
C CYS A 211 -6.13 1.56 -9.76
N PHE A 212 -5.30 2.52 -9.37
CA PHE A 212 -4.00 2.28 -8.78
C PHE A 212 -4.08 2.53 -7.28
N VAL A 213 -3.74 1.50 -6.50
CA VAL A 213 -3.79 1.57 -5.04
C VAL A 213 -2.37 1.69 -4.49
N ASP A 214 -2.10 2.77 -3.77
CA ASP A 214 -0.94 2.84 -2.88
C ASP A 214 -1.25 2.00 -1.63
N ASN A 215 -0.64 0.81 -1.58
CA ASN A 215 -0.89 -0.21 -0.55
C ASN A 215 0.08 -0.11 0.64
N CYS A 216 0.96 0.89 0.69
CA CYS A 216 1.96 0.98 1.76
C CYS A 216 1.32 0.93 3.16
N TYR A 217 1.92 0.11 4.04
CA TYR A 217 1.47 -0.21 5.40
C TYR A 217 0.23 -1.12 5.49
N GLY A 218 -0.33 -1.54 4.36
CA GLY A 218 -1.51 -2.40 4.32
C GLY A 218 -1.21 -3.88 4.05
N GLU A 219 0.01 -4.19 3.66
CA GLU A 219 0.43 -5.52 3.26
C GLU A 219 0.24 -6.52 4.41
N PHE A 220 -0.52 -7.59 4.16
CA PHE A 220 -0.82 -8.67 5.10
C PHE A 220 -1.57 -8.25 6.38
N VAL A 221 -2.11 -7.02 6.43
CA VAL A 221 -2.95 -6.54 7.55
C VAL A 221 -4.35 -7.15 7.50
N GLU A 222 -4.83 -7.52 6.30
CA GLU A 222 -6.09 -8.22 6.07
C GLU A 222 -5.80 -9.55 5.34
N GLU A 223 -6.80 -10.45 5.27
CA GLU A 223 -6.69 -11.72 4.51
C GLU A 223 -6.66 -11.52 2.98
N ARG A 224 -6.96 -10.30 2.53
CA ARG A 224 -7.04 -9.93 1.11
C ARG A 224 -6.19 -8.69 0.85
N GLU A 225 -5.88 -8.45 -0.41
CA GLU A 225 -5.14 -7.29 -0.87
C GLU A 225 -5.94 -6.55 -1.96
N PRO A 226 -5.56 -5.32 -2.34
CA PRO A 226 -6.23 -4.52 -3.38
C PRO A 226 -6.01 -5.03 -4.82
N THR A 227 -6.42 -6.28 -5.09
CA THR A 227 -6.28 -7.01 -6.37
C THR A 227 -7.54 -7.76 -6.72
#